data_AF-A0A962Q028-F1
#
_entry.id   AF-A0A962Q028-F1
#
_cell.length_a   1.000
_cell.length_b   1.000
_cell.length_c   1.000
_cell.angle_alpha   90.00
_cell.angle_beta   90.00
_cell.angle_gamma   90.00
#
_symmetry.space_group_name_H-M   'P 1'
#
loop_
_entity.id
_entity.type
_entity.pdbx_description
1 polymer ?
#
loop_
_entity_poly.entity_id
_entity_poly.type
_entity_poly.pdbx_seq_one_letter_code
_entity_poly.pdbx_strand_id
1 'polypeptide(L)'
;MRTRYVIFPILLGLACQHASALSFAPEEFKASRKLACVLAEQSLGYINETQYGEKTHTLLDGFDDAERDTILAKALGYYDGLMFSVEAAQVDERLETFVASSSCRDSGYQNASVTLSL
;
A
#
# COMPACT_ATOMS: atom_id res chain seq x y z
N MET A 1 19.51 20.32 -50.25
CA MET A 1 19.27 21.00 -48.96
C MET A 1 17.76 20.92 -48.69
N ARG A 2 17.16 19.93 -48.01
CA ARG A 2 17.50 19.14 -46.80
C ARG A 2 17.35 19.92 -45.47
N THR A 3 16.19 20.55 -45.26
CA THR A 3 15.87 21.25 -43.99
C THR A 3 14.35 21.40 -43.77
N ARG A 4 13.60 20.28 -43.69
CA ARG A 4 12.16 20.29 -43.34
C ARG A 4 11.71 19.18 -42.37
N TYR A 5 12.63 18.56 -41.63
CA TYR A 5 12.32 17.42 -40.74
C TYR A 5 12.81 17.63 -39.29
N VAL A 6 12.61 18.80 -38.70
CA VAL A 6 13.09 19.06 -37.31
C VAL A 6 11.96 19.42 -36.33
N ILE A 7 10.70 19.50 -36.77
CA ILE A 7 9.61 19.94 -35.88
C ILE A 7 8.92 18.76 -35.15
N PHE A 8 9.14 17.51 -35.57
CA PHE A 8 8.39 16.38 -35.03
C PHE A 8 8.89 15.74 -33.71
N PRO A 9 10.15 15.85 -33.23
CA PRO A 9 10.56 15.08 -32.06
C PRO A 9 10.27 15.78 -30.72
N ILE A 10 9.91 17.07 -30.72
CA ILE A 10 9.77 17.84 -29.47
C ILE A 10 8.42 17.58 -28.78
N LEU A 11 7.38 17.21 -29.52
CA LEU A 11 6.04 16.96 -28.95
C LEU A 11 5.89 15.60 -28.26
N LEU A 12 6.81 14.65 -28.48
CA LEU A 12 6.73 13.31 -27.86
C LEU A 12 7.35 13.26 -26.45
N GLY A 13 8.13 14.27 -26.06
CA GLY A 13 8.80 14.32 -24.74
C GLY A 13 7.93 14.83 -23.59
N LEU A 14 6.85 15.57 -23.88
CA LEU A 14 5.98 16.14 -22.84
C LEU A 14 4.94 15.16 -22.27
N ALA A 15 4.78 13.97 -22.86
CA ALA A 15 3.81 12.97 -22.40
C ALA A 15 4.30 12.09 -21.23
N CYS A 16 5.56 12.20 -20.80
CA CYS A 16 6.15 11.33 -19.77
C CYS A 16 6.13 11.89 -18.32
N GLN A 17 5.46 13.02 -18.04
CA GLN A 17 5.65 13.73 -16.76
C GLN A 17 4.79 13.26 -15.58
N HIS A 18 4.08 12.14 -15.68
CA HIS A 18 3.37 11.57 -14.52
C HIS A 18 3.83 10.14 -14.22
N ALA A 19 5.13 9.94 -14.19
CA ALA A 19 5.69 8.89 -13.35
C ALA A 19 5.65 9.38 -11.91
N SER A 20 4.45 9.47 -11.32
CA SER A 20 4.33 9.41 -9.86
C SER A 20 4.89 8.05 -9.51
N ALA A 21 6.17 8.03 -9.17
CA ALA A 21 6.80 6.82 -8.71
C ALA A 21 5.92 6.31 -7.58
N LEU A 22 5.45 5.07 -7.70
CA LEU A 22 4.84 4.29 -6.63
C LEU A 22 5.82 4.07 -5.44
N SER A 23 6.86 4.90 -5.32
CA SER A 23 7.79 4.95 -4.21
C SER A 23 7.06 5.54 -3.01
N PHE A 24 6.91 4.71 -1.99
CA PHE A 24 6.31 5.09 -0.74
C PHE A 24 7.21 6.06 0.01
N ALA A 25 6.61 7.04 0.68
CA ALA A 25 7.26 7.55 1.86
C ALA A 25 7.27 6.44 2.95
N PRO A 26 8.35 6.29 3.75
CA PRO A 26 8.45 5.22 4.74
C PRO A 26 7.25 5.11 5.69
N GLU A 27 6.67 6.25 6.06
CA GLU A 27 5.49 6.38 6.91
C GLU A 27 4.21 5.87 6.24
N GLU A 28 3.98 6.16 4.96
CA GLU A 28 2.83 5.66 4.19
C GLU A 28 2.91 4.13 4.01
N PHE A 29 4.12 3.60 3.82
CA PHE A 29 4.32 2.15 3.76
C PHE A 29 3.98 1.49 5.10
N LYS A 30 4.37 2.12 6.21
CA LYS A 30 4.06 1.63 7.54
C LYS A 30 2.55 1.72 7.83
N ALA A 31 1.91 2.81 7.43
CA ALA A 31 0.47 2.99 7.57
C ALA A 31 -0.30 1.96 6.74
N SER A 32 0.03 1.78 5.45
CA SER A 32 -0.67 0.82 4.58
C SER A 32 -0.60 -0.63 5.08
N ARG A 33 0.55 -1.07 5.62
CA ARG A 33 0.67 -2.41 6.22
C ARG A 33 -0.21 -2.59 7.45
N LYS A 34 -0.24 -1.59 8.34
CA LYS A 34 -1.10 -1.61 9.52
C LYS A 34 -2.58 -1.58 9.13
N LEU A 35 -2.94 -0.82 8.10
CA LEU A 35 -4.30 -0.77 7.59
C LEU A 35 -4.72 -2.13 7.03
N ALA A 36 -3.83 -2.86 6.35
CA ALA A 36 -4.11 -4.22 5.88
C ALA A 36 -4.39 -5.19 7.05
N CYS A 37 -3.72 -5.05 8.19
CA CYS A 37 -4.05 -5.82 9.40
C CYS A 37 -5.44 -5.49 9.94
N VAL A 38 -5.79 -4.20 9.98
CA VAL A 38 -7.13 -3.74 10.41
C VAL A 38 -8.23 -4.26 9.48
N LEU A 39 -7.99 -4.28 8.16
CA LEU A 39 -8.90 -4.87 7.18
C LEU A 39 -9.07 -6.38 7.37
N ALA A 40 -7.99 -7.10 7.68
CA ALA A 40 -8.05 -8.52 7.99
C ALA A 40 -8.79 -8.82 9.29
N GLU A 41 -8.54 -8.05 10.35
CA GLU A 41 -9.29 -8.14 11.63
C GLU A 41 -10.79 -7.92 11.42
N GLN A 42 -11.18 -6.92 10.61
CA GLN A 42 -12.58 -6.65 10.31
C GLN A 42 -13.20 -7.77 9.48
N SER A 43 -12.47 -8.29 8.49
CA SER A 43 -12.96 -9.36 7.61
C SER A 43 -13.21 -10.67 8.37
N LEU A 44 -12.39 -10.97 9.38
CA LEU A 44 -12.58 -12.09 10.33
C LEU A 44 -13.65 -11.82 11.39
N GLY A 45 -14.18 -10.60 11.48
CA GLY A 45 -15.13 -10.20 12.53
C GLY A 45 -14.52 -10.03 13.92
N TYR A 46 -13.20 -9.94 14.04
CA TYR A 46 -12.51 -9.69 15.32
C TYR A 46 -12.76 -8.28 15.85
N ILE A 47 -13.03 -7.35 14.94
CA ILE A 47 -13.41 -5.97 15.25
C ILE A 47 -14.72 -5.62 14.55
N ASN A 48 -15.53 -4.79 15.19
CA ASN A 48 -16.76 -4.25 14.60
C ASN A 48 -16.49 -2.97 13.79
N GLU A 49 -17.52 -2.47 13.10
CA GLU A 49 -17.44 -1.28 12.25
C GLU A 49 -16.98 -0.02 12.99
N THR A 50 -17.45 0.18 14.23
CA THR A 50 -17.03 1.31 15.07
C THR A 50 -15.53 1.24 15.37
N GLN A 51 -15.05 0.08 15.78
CA GLN A 51 -13.63 -0.16 16.07
C GLN A 51 -12.77 -0.03 14.82
N TYR A 52 -13.26 -0.50 13.67
CA TYR A 52 -12.61 -0.32 12.38
C TYR A 52 -12.45 1.18 12.05
N GLY A 53 -13.52 1.96 12.22
CA GLY A 53 -13.51 3.40 12.00
C GLY A 53 -12.52 4.12 12.89
N GLU A 54 -12.50 3.81 14.19
CA GLU A 54 -11.57 4.40 15.16
C GLU A 54 -10.10 4.05 14.85
N LYS A 55 -9.81 2.77 14.56
CA LYS A 55 -8.46 2.31 14.21
C LYS A 55 -7.97 2.94 12.92
N THR A 56 -8.81 2.97 11.88
CA THR A 56 -8.46 3.58 10.59
C THR A 56 -8.25 5.09 10.74
N HIS A 57 -9.13 5.78 11.46
CA HIS A 57 -8.98 7.21 11.72
C HIS A 57 -7.67 7.53 12.44
N THR A 58 -7.38 6.79 13.52
CA THR A 58 -6.15 6.96 14.30
C THR A 58 -4.90 6.68 13.46
N LEU A 59 -4.96 5.66 12.59
CA LEU A 59 -3.85 5.27 11.74
C LEU A 59 -3.53 6.30 10.66
N LEU A 60 -4.58 6.91 10.10
CA LEU A 60 -4.53 7.87 9.02
C LEU A 60 -4.47 9.33 9.51
N ASP A 61 -4.37 9.52 10.83
CA ASP A 61 -4.19 10.84 11.42
C ASP A 61 -2.84 11.44 10.99
N GLY A 62 -2.85 12.73 10.68
CA GLY A 62 -1.67 13.46 10.20
C GLY A 62 -1.32 13.29 8.72
N PHE A 63 -1.98 12.40 7.98
CA PHE A 63 -1.85 12.30 6.51
C PHE A 63 -2.89 13.18 5.81
N ASP A 64 -2.53 13.75 4.67
CA ASP A 64 -3.47 14.45 3.79
C ASP A 64 -4.33 13.46 2.98
N ASP A 65 -5.33 13.99 2.26
CA ASP A 65 -6.30 13.15 1.54
C ASP A 65 -5.66 12.33 0.41
N ALA A 66 -4.65 12.87 -0.29
CA ALA A 66 -3.96 12.15 -1.37
C ALA A 66 -3.05 11.03 -0.81
N GLU A 67 -2.38 11.29 0.31
CA GLU A 67 -1.60 10.30 1.05
C GLU A 67 -2.50 9.19 1.58
N ARG A 68 -3.68 9.53 2.13
CA ARG A 68 -4.68 8.56 2.62
C ARG A 68 -5.20 7.65 1.52
N ASP A 69 -5.57 8.20 0.37
CA ASP A 69 -6.01 7.43 -0.80
C ASP A 69 -4.92 6.46 -1.27
N THR A 70 -3.69 6.96 -1.29
CA THR A 70 -2.50 6.17 -1.63
C THR A 70 -2.34 5.02 -0.63
N ILE A 71 -2.31 5.31 0.67
CA ILE A 71 -2.21 4.33 1.76
C ILE A 71 -3.29 3.26 1.66
N LEU A 72 -4.55 3.65 1.43
CA LEU A 72 -5.67 2.73 1.30
C LEU A 72 -5.52 1.82 0.08
N ALA A 73 -5.22 2.37 -1.09
CA ALA A 73 -5.00 1.57 -2.31
C ALA A 73 -3.88 0.54 -2.12
N LYS A 74 -2.79 0.93 -1.43
CA LYS A 74 -1.66 0.04 -1.11
C LYS A 74 -2.04 -1.03 -0.08
N ALA A 75 -2.83 -0.69 0.94
CA ALA A 75 -3.32 -1.64 1.93
C ALA A 75 -4.22 -2.70 1.28
N LEU A 76 -5.12 -2.28 0.40
CA LEU A 76 -5.95 -3.17 -0.41
C LEU A 76 -5.11 -4.03 -1.34
N GLY A 77 -4.07 -3.49 -1.98
CA GLY A 77 -3.16 -4.30 -2.81
C GLY A 77 -2.37 -5.34 -2.00
N TYR A 78 -1.95 -5.02 -0.77
CA TYR A 78 -1.29 -5.98 0.12
C TYR A 78 -2.29 -7.05 0.59
N TYR A 79 -3.49 -6.65 0.98
CA TYR A 79 -4.57 -7.54 1.40
C TYR A 79 -5.04 -8.45 0.26
N ASP A 80 -5.34 -7.91 -0.91
CA ASP A 80 -5.77 -8.65 -2.10
C ASP A 80 -4.64 -9.53 -2.66
N GLY A 81 -3.39 -9.05 -2.65
CA GLY A 81 -2.22 -9.86 -2.98
C GLY A 81 -2.06 -11.05 -2.03
N LEU A 82 -2.36 -10.89 -0.74
CA LEU A 82 -2.41 -11.98 0.21
C LEU A 82 -3.58 -12.93 -0.05
N MET A 83 -4.72 -12.43 -0.54
CA MET A 83 -5.92 -13.21 -0.84
C MET A 83 -5.98 -13.75 -2.28
N PHE A 84 -4.97 -13.46 -3.10
CA PHE A 84 -4.92 -13.86 -4.49
C PHE A 84 -4.86 -15.39 -4.64
N SER A 85 -5.72 -15.96 -5.50
CA SER A 85 -5.80 -17.40 -5.75
C SER A 85 -6.14 -18.25 -4.52
N VAL A 86 -6.87 -17.69 -3.54
CA VAL A 86 -7.47 -18.44 -2.42
C VAL A 86 -8.85 -18.95 -2.84
N GLU A 87 -9.12 -20.24 -2.61
CA GLU A 87 -10.49 -20.76 -2.68
C GLU A 87 -11.31 -20.19 -1.52
N ALA A 88 -12.58 -19.83 -1.73
CA ALA A 88 -13.41 -19.17 -0.71
C ALA A 88 -13.38 -19.86 0.68
N ALA A 89 -13.27 -21.20 0.71
CA ALA A 89 -13.20 -22.00 1.93
C ALA A 89 -11.90 -21.83 2.74
N GLN A 90 -10.86 -21.22 2.18
CA GLN A 90 -9.52 -21.04 2.77
C GLN A 90 -9.23 -19.57 3.14
N VAL A 91 -10.15 -18.66 2.86
CA VAL A 91 -9.96 -17.21 3.11
C VAL A 91 -9.74 -16.96 4.59
N ASP A 92 -10.59 -17.51 5.45
CA ASP A 92 -10.52 -17.30 6.90
C ASP A 92 -9.19 -17.83 7.48
N GLU A 93 -8.80 -19.06 7.16
CA GLU A 93 -7.52 -19.65 7.62
C GLU A 93 -6.30 -18.79 7.22
N ARG A 94 -6.34 -18.24 6.00
CA ARG A 94 -5.26 -17.42 5.46
C ARG A 94 -5.22 -16.04 6.11
N LEU A 95 -6.38 -15.44 6.37
CA LEU A 95 -6.50 -14.20 7.12
C LEU A 95 -6.06 -14.38 8.57
N GLU A 96 -6.44 -15.49 9.23
CA GLU A 96 -6.01 -15.83 10.58
C GLU A 96 -4.48 -15.97 10.65
N THR A 97 -3.89 -16.67 9.67
CA THR A 97 -2.44 -16.80 9.54
C THR A 97 -1.76 -15.44 9.36
N PHE A 98 -2.35 -14.57 8.54
CA PHE A 98 -1.83 -13.23 8.31
C PHE A 98 -1.89 -12.34 9.57
N VAL A 99 -3.02 -12.32 10.26
CA VAL A 99 -3.19 -11.57 11.53
C VAL A 99 -2.27 -12.11 12.62
N ALA A 100 -2.01 -13.42 12.66
CA ALA A 100 -1.07 -14.03 13.60
C ALA A 100 0.41 -13.82 13.24
N SER A 101 0.71 -13.27 12.06
CA SER A 101 2.08 -13.05 11.60
C SER A 101 2.76 -11.88 12.30
N SER A 102 4.09 -11.81 12.21
CA SER A 102 4.85 -10.65 12.68
C SER A 102 4.44 -9.33 12.02
N SER A 103 3.81 -9.39 10.83
CA SER A 103 3.25 -8.22 10.13
C SER A 103 2.23 -7.45 10.94
N CYS A 104 1.43 -8.16 11.73
CA CYS A 104 0.39 -7.55 12.56
C CYS A 104 0.74 -7.56 14.06
N ARG A 105 1.64 -8.44 14.50
CA ARG A 105 2.08 -8.52 15.91
C ARG A 105 3.11 -7.48 16.32
N ASP A 106 4.04 -7.13 15.42
CA ASP A 106 5.11 -6.20 15.76
C ASP A 106 4.73 -4.77 15.32
N SER A 107 4.25 -3.98 16.27
CA SER A 107 4.03 -2.52 16.11
C SER A 107 5.31 -1.74 15.72
N GLY A 108 6.48 -2.39 15.78
CA GLY A 108 7.81 -1.84 15.52
C GLY A 108 8.58 -2.66 14.50
N TYR A 109 8.60 -2.19 13.25
CA TYR A 109 9.45 -2.77 12.21
C TYR A 109 10.85 -2.14 12.23
N GLN A 110 11.86 -3.01 12.16
CA GLN A 110 13.27 -2.69 11.99
C GLN A 110 13.47 -1.96 10.66
N ASN A 111 14.11 -0.79 10.70
CA ASN A 111 14.56 -0.09 9.50
C ASN A 111 15.54 -1.01 8.76
N ALA A 112 15.12 -1.55 7.62
CA ALA A 112 16.04 -2.22 6.71
C ALA A 112 16.88 -1.14 6.02
N SER A 113 17.97 -0.72 6.67
CA SER A 113 19.02 0.05 6.02
C SER A 113 19.75 -0.88 5.05
N VAL A 114 19.45 -0.74 3.76
CA VAL A 114 20.21 -1.42 2.70
C VAL A 114 21.59 -0.78 2.64
N THR A 115 22.58 -1.42 3.22
CA THR A 115 23.99 -1.06 2.98
C THR A 115 24.36 -1.57 1.60
N LEU A 116 24.37 -0.68 0.61
CA LEU A 116 24.98 -0.95 -0.69
C LEU A 116 26.50 -0.99 -0.51
N SER A 117 27.05 -2.20 -0.40
CA SER A 117 28.48 -2.41 -0.53
C SER A 117 28.85 -2.27 -2.01
N LEU A 118 29.55 -1.17 -2.34
CA LEU A 118 30.23 -0.96 -3.62
C LEU A 118 31.52 -1.77 -3.68
#